data_AF-A0A3B0R8P8-F1
#
_entry.id   AF-A0A3B0R8P8-F1
#
_cell.length_a   1.000
_cell.length_b   1.000
_cell.length_c   1.000
_cell.angle_alpha   90.00
_cell.angle_beta   90.00
_cell.angle_gamma   90.00
#
_symmetry.space_group_name_H-M   'P 1'
#
loop_
_entity.id
_entity.type
_entity.pdbx_description
1 polymer ?
#
loop_
_entity_poly.entity_id
_entity_poly.type
_entity_poly.pdbx_seq_one_letter_code
_entity_poly.pdbx_strand_id
1 'polypeptide(L)' 'TAISATARKLAVIIWNMLVKAQDYNPPKEYLYLDQKRKLKLVNRIKKNIAKFEIKPEDVGFNKMLNIST' A
#
# COMPACT_ATOMS: atom_id res chain seq x y z
N THR A 1 0.97 2.03 -31.51
CA THR A 1 -0.42 2.16 -31.01
C THR A 1 -0.48 1.67 -29.58
N ALA A 2 -1.09 2.42 -28.65
CA ALA A 2 -1.12 2.05 -27.22
C ALA A 2 -1.85 0.73 -26.95
N ILE A 3 -2.88 0.43 -27.75
CA ILE A 3 -3.70 -0.79 -27.64
C ILE A 3 -2.86 -2.06 -27.86
N SER A 4 -2.01 -2.07 -28.88
CA SER A 4 -1.18 -3.25 -29.21
C SER A 4 -0.12 -3.54 -28.14
N ALA A 5 0.47 -2.48 -27.54
CA ALA A 5 1.40 -2.62 -26.44
C ALA A 5 0.73 -3.25 -25.20
N THR A 6 -0.49 -2.79 -24.87
CA THR A 6 -1.27 -3.34 -23.75
C THR A 6 -1.68 -4.80 -24.00
N ALA A 7 -2.16 -5.12 -25.21
CA ALA A 7 -2.54 -6.49 -25.58
C ALA A 7 -1.37 -7.46 -25.45
N ARG A 8 -0.18 -7.07 -25.94
CA ARG A 8 1.04 -7.87 -25.79
C ARG A 8 1.39 -8.11 -24.33
N LYS A 9 1.31 -7.07 -23.49
CA LYS A 9 1.61 -7.19 -22.06
C LYS A 9 0.65 -8.15 -21.35
N LEU A 10 -0.65 -8.08 -21.64
CA LEU A 10 -1.64 -9.01 -21.09
C LEU A 10 -1.41 -10.45 -21.57
N ALA A 11 -1.10 -10.66 -22.85
CA ALA A 11 -0.82 -11.98 -23.41
C ALA A 11 0.36 -12.66 -22.68
N VAL A 12 1.44 -11.93 -22.40
CA VAL A 12 2.60 -12.46 -21.67
C VAL A 12 2.26 -12.82 -20.22
N ILE A 13 1.43 -12.00 -19.56
CA ILE A 13 0.97 -12.28 -18.18
C ILE A 13 0.17 -13.59 -18.16
N ILE A 14 -0.82 -13.72 -19.04
CA ILE A 14 -1.68 -14.92 -19.11
C ILE A 14 -0.84 -16.17 -19.46
N TRP A 15 0.09 -16.05 -20.40
CA TRP A 15 1.00 -17.16 -20.75
C TRP A 15 1.81 -17.63 -19.54
N ASN A 16 2.40 -16.70 -18.77
CA ASN A 16 3.16 -17.05 -17.58
C ASN A 16 2.27 -17.73 -16.52
N MET A 17 1.03 -17.28 -16.34
CA MET A 17 0.10 -17.90 -15.40
C MET A 17 -0.18 -19.36 -15.77
N LEU A 18 -0.42 -19.63 -17.06
CA LEU A 18 -0.75 -20.98 -17.55
C LEU A 18 0.47 -21.91 -17.57
N VAL A 19 1.63 -21.45 -18.05
CA VAL A 19 2.81 -22.31 -18.25
C VAL A 19 3.58 -22.55 -16.97
N LYS A 20 3.69 -21.54 -16.11
CA LYS A 20 4.45 -21.64 -14.86
C LYS A 20 3.57 -22.01 -13.67
N ALA A 21 2.26 -22.14 -13.86
CA ALA A 21 1.27 -22.34 -12.80
C ALA A 21 1.45 -21.32 -11.64
N GLN A 22 1.78 -20.08 -12.00
CA GLN A 22 2.01 -18.99 -11.05
C GLN A 22 0.79 -18.09 -11.02
N ASP A 23 0.30 -17.79 -9.82
CA ASP A 23 -0.78 -16.83 -9.66
C ASP A 23 -0.35 -15.43 -10.11
N TYR A 24 -1.32 -14.67 -10.61
CA TYR A 24 -1.09 -13.28 -10.98
C TYR A 24 -0.80 -12.46 -9.73
N ASN A 25 0.43 -11.96 -9.63
CA ASN A 25 0.81 -10.99 -8.61
C ASN A 25 0.78 -9.56 -9.19
N PRO A 26 -0.27 -8.77 -8.94
CA PRO A 26 -0.33 -7.42 -9.45
C PRO A 26 0.75 -6.54 -8.78
N PRO A 27 1.42 -5.64 -9.54
CA PRO A 27 2.44 -4.74 -8.98
C PRO A 27 1.87 -3.71 -8.00
N LYS A 28 0.54 -3.54 -7.98
CA LYS A 28 -0.20 -2.79 -6.97
C LYS A 28 -1.30 -3.68 -6.46
N GLU A 29 -1.28 -3.98 -5.17
CA GLU A 29 -2.37 -4.67 -4.52
C GLU A 29 -3.67 -3.85 -4.68
N TYR A 30 -4.77 -4.56 -4.92
CA TYR A 30 -6.06 -3.90 -5.01
C TYR A 30 -6.46 -3.38 -3.63
N LEU A 31 -6.33 -2.07 -3.45
CA LEU A 31 -6.75 -1.41 -2.23
C LEU A 31 -8.24 -1.03 -2.33
N TYR A 32 -9.07 -1.60 -1.45
CA TYR A 32 -10.49 -1.29 -1.34
C TYR A 32 -10.70 0.21 -1.07
N LEU A 33 -11.90 0.72 -1.41
CA LEU A 33 -12.24 2.13 -1.23
C LEU A 33 -12.09 2.57 0.23
N ASP A 34 -12.49 1.72 1.19
CA ASP A 34 -12.39 2.05 2.61
C ASP A 34 -10.94 2.04 3.12
N GLN A 35 -10.10 1.14 2.63
CA GLN A 35 -8.66 1.17 2.92
C GLN A 35 -8.01 2.45 2.39
N LYS A 36 -8.38 2.90 1.17
CA LYS A 36 -7.94 4.20 0.63
C LYS A 36 -8.38 5.36 1.51
N ARG A 37 -9.60 5.36 2.02
CA ARG A 37 -10.12 6.39 2.95
C ARG A 37 -9.34 6.39 4.27
N LYS A 38 -9.06 5.22 4.86
CA LYS A 38 -8.23 5.09 6.07
C LYS A 38 -6.82 5.64 5.85
N LEU A 39 -6.17 5.32 4.73
CA LEU A 39 -4.85 5.89 4.39
C LEU A 39 -4.91 7.41 4.26
N LYS A 40 -5.98 7.96 3.68
CA LYS A 40 -6.16 9.41 3.56
C LYS A 40 -6.27 10.08 4.94
N LEU A 41 -6.94 9.43 5.91
CA LEU A 41 -7.02 9.91 7.29
C LEU A 41 -5.62 9.91 7.95
N VAL A 42 -4.87 8.81 7.84
CA VAL A 42 -3.50 8.73 8.36
C VAL A 42 -2.62 9.83 7.75
N ASN A 43 -2.73 10.07 6.45
CA ASN A 43 -1.99 11.14 5.78
C ASN A 43 -2.37 12.54 6.30
N ARG A 44 -3.64 12.78 6.65
CA ARG A 44 -4.08 14.04 7.29
C ARG A 44 -3.47 14.20 8.67
N ILE A 45 -3.47 13.13 9.48
CA ILE A 45 -2.86 13.12 10.81
C ILE A 45 -1.36 13.42 10.70
N LYS A 46 -0.63 12.75 9.79
CA LYS A 46 0.79 13.00 9.52
C LYS A 46 1.07 14.46 9.14
N LYS A 47 0.24 15.05 8.28
CA LYS A 47 0.35 16.46 7.90
C LYS A 47 0.15 17.40 9.08
N ASN A 48 -0.81 17.10 9.95
CA ASN A 48 -1.05 17.90 11.15
C ASN A 48 0.11 17.78 12.15
N ILE A 49 0.65 16.58 12.37
CA ILE A 49 1.84 16.36 13.19
C ILE A 49 3.01 17.21 12.69
N ALA A 50 3.28 17.17 11.38
CA ALA A 50 4.33 17.99 10.77
C ALA A 50 4.06 19.50 10.89
N LYS A 51 2.80 19.93 10.73
CA LYS A 51 2.41 21.34 10.83
C LYS A 51 2.58 21.91 12.24
N PHE A 52 2.29 21.09 13.25
CA PHE A 52 2.33 21.49 14.66
C PHE A 52 3.63 21.09 15.36
N GLU A 53 4.61 20.56 14.61
CA GLU A 53 5.91 20.07 15.12
C GLU A 53 5.77 19.15 16.35
N ILE A 54 4.68 18.36 16.38
CA ILE A 54 4.36 17.51 17.52
C ILE A 54 5.39 16.39 17.58
N LYS A 55 6.14 16.33 18.69
CA LYS A 55 7.11 15.26 18.88
C LYS A 55 6.42 14.02 19.44
N PRO A 56 6.92 12.80 19.16
CA PRO A 56 6.34 11.55 19.69
C PRO A 56 6.24 11.52 21.23
N GLU A 57 7.06 12.32 21.92
CA GLU A 57 7.04 12.48 23.37
C GLU A 57 5.77 13.21 23.86
N ASP A 58 5.31 14.21 23.11
CA ASP A 58 4.16 15.07 23.48
C ASP A 58 2.82 14.32 23.40
N VAL A 59 2.80 13.24 22.63
CA VAL A 59 1.62 12.39 22.38
C VAL A 59 1.71 11.04 23.09
N GLY A 60 2.73 10.80 23.90
CA GLY A 60 2.84 9.61 24.76
C GLY A 60 3.12 8.29 24.02
N PHE A 61 3.53 8.33 22.74
CA PHE A 61 3.85 7.10 21.99
C PHE A 61 5.16 6.43 22.40
N ASN A 62 5.96 7.06 23.27
CA ASN A 62 7.28 6.57 23.68
C ASN A 62 7.22 5.37 24.67
N LYS A 63 6.04 5.04 25.23
CA LYS A 63 5.93 4.01 26.29
C LYS A 63 5.11 2.80 25.90
N MET A 64 5.58 2.00 24.95
CA MET A 64 5.16 0.59 24.82
C MET A 64 6.26 -0.27 24.19
N LEU A 65 7.15 -0.82 25.02
CA LEU A 65 7.76 -2.15 24.82
C LEU A 65 8.25 -2.69 26.18
N ASN A 66 7.31 -3.09 27.05
CA ASN A 66 7.58 -4.16 28.01
C ASN A 66 6.80 -5.39 27.53
N ILE A 67 7.36 -6.11 26.57
CA ILE A 67 6.85 -7.45 26.25
C ILE A 67 7.49 -8.40 27.26
N SER A 68 6.88 -8.48 28.43
CA SER A 68 7.07 -9.60 29.35
C SER A 68 5.93 -10.58 29.13
N THR A 69 6.17 -11.56 28.27
CA THR A 69 5.71 -12.97 28.24
C THR A 69 5.76 -13.46 26.81
#